data_AF-A0A141RR37-F1
#
_entry.id   AF-A0A141RR37-F1
#
_cell.length_a   1.000
_cell.length_b   1.000
_cell.length_c   1.000
_cell.angle_alpha   90.00
_cell.angle_beta   90.00
_cell.angle_gamma   90.00
#
_symmetry.space_group_name_H-M   'P 1'
#
loop_
_entity.id
_entity.type
_entity.pdbx_description
1 polymer ?
#
loop_
_entity_poly.entity_id
_entity_poly.type
_entity_poly.pdbx_seq_one_letter_code
_entity_poly.pdbx_strand_id
1 'polypeptide(L)' 'ASVAQCVHDYQQAHPQLASKFARYDLFAPTFALSCLNRLQLANNQQMINLSDPAENLKFAGELTNPIAVYAHQE' A
#
# COMPACT_ATOMS: atom_id res chain seq x y z
N ALA A 1 11.03 2.39 -12.71
CA ALA A 1 9.94 3.09 -13.43
C ALA A 1 8.77 2.17 -13.82
N SER A 2 8.98 0.92 -14.26
CA SER A 2 7.90 0.07 -14.82
C SER A 2 6.64 -0.09 -13.94
N VAL A 3 6.79 -0.13 -12.61
CA VAL A 3 5.64 -0.18 -11.69
C VAL A 3 4.82 1.11 -11.73
N ALA A 4 5.48 2.28 -11.71
CA ALA A 4 4.80 3.58 -11.80
C ALA A 4 4.07 3.74 -13.14
N GLN A 5 4.72 3.35 -14.25
CA GLN A 5 4.10 3.39 -15.58
C GLN A 5 2.82 2.53 -15.63
N CYS A 6 2.87 1.31 -15.11
CA CYS A 6 1.72 0.43 -15.08
C CYS A 6 0.54 1.04 -14.30
N VAL A 7 0.82 1.76 -13.20
CA VAL A 7 -0.22 2.48 -12.45
C VAL A 7 -0.80 3.63 -13.28
N HIS A 8 0.05 4.45 -13.90
CA HIS A 8 -0.40 5.57 -14.74
C HIS A 8 -1.25 5.10 -15.92
N ASP A 9 -0.80 4.08 -16.66
CA ASP A 9 -1.54 3.49 -17.79
C ASP A 9 -2.94 3.03 -17.35
N TYR A 10 -3.04 2.40 -16.18
CA TYR A 10 -4.32 1.96 -15.63
C TYR A 10 -5.23 3.13 -15.26
N GLN A 11 -4.70 4.15 -14.58
CA GLN A 11 -5.47 5.33 -14.18
C GLN A 11 -5.97 6.12 -15.40
N GLN A 12 -5.14 6.27 -16.43
CA GLN A 12 -5.50 6.91 -17.70
C GLN A 12 -6.59 6.14 -18.45
N ALA A 13 -6.54 4.80 -18.43
CA ALA A 13 -7.58 3.97 -19.03
C ALA A 13 -8.92 3.97 -18.27
N HIS A 14 -8.94 4.44 -17.01
CA HIS A 14 -10.12 4.41 -16.14
C HIS A 14 -10.42 5.77 -15.47
N PRO A 15 -10.65 6.85 -16.25
CA PRO A 15 -10.87 8.20 -15.71
C PRO A 15 -12.10 8.30 -14.81
N GLN A 16 -13.10 7.42 -14.98
CA GLN A 16 -14.28 7.33 -14.12
C GLN A 16 -13.96 6.99 -12.65
N LEU A 17 -12.75 6.50 -12.35
CA LEU A 17 -12.30 6.17 -11.00
C LEU A 17 -11.41 7.27 -10.39
N ALA A 18 -11.26 8.44 -11.04
CA ALA A 18 -10.37 9.53 -10.58
C ALA A 18 -10.55 9.86 -9.09
N SER A 19 -11.80 9.96 -8.60
CA SER A 19 -12.07 10.23 -7.18
C SER A 19 -11.57 9.13 -6.24
N LYS A 20 -11.55 7.86 -6.69
CA LYS A 20 -10.97 6.76 -5.90
C LYS A 20 -9.44 6.82 -5.91
N PHE A 21 -8.82 7.17 -7.03
CA PHE A 21 -7.36 7.32 -7.09
C PHE A 21 -6.88 8.46 -6.20
N ALA A 22 -7.61 9.58 -6.16
CA ALA A 22 -7.32 10.67 -5.23
C ALA A 22 -7.52 10.27 -3.76
N ARG A 23 -8.52 9.43 -3.46
CA ARG A 23 -8.77 8.92 -2.09
C ARG A 23 -7.72 7.90 -1.65
N TYR A 24 -7.27 7.05 -2.55
CA TYR A 24 -6.32 5.97 -2.31
C TYR A 24 -5.08 6.19 -3.16
N ASP A 25 -4.29 7.19 -2.75
CA ASP A 25 -3.13 7.65 -3.50
C ASP A 25 -1.98 6.64 -3.45
N LEU A 26 -1.75 5.95 -4.58
CA LEU A 26 -0.63 5.01 -4.74
C LEU A 26 0.74 5.71 -4.83
N PHE A 27 0.77 7.01 -5.05
CA PHE A 27 1.98 7.83 -5.13
C PHE A 27 2.25 8.64 -3.86
N ALA A 28 1.48 8.40 -2.79
CA ALA A 28 1.74 9.00 -1.47
C ALA A 28 3.21 8.78 -1.05
N PRO A 29 3.87 9.77 -0.41
CA PRO A 29 5.31 9.75 -0.17
C PRO A 29 5.77 8.60 0.73
N THR A 30 4.90 8.16 1.64
CA THR A 30 5.15 7.06 2.58
C THR A 30 3.90 6.22 2.77
N PHE A 31 4.08 5.00 3.28
CA PHE A 31 2.97 4.15 3.74
C PHE A 31 3.38 3.33 4.96
N ALA A 32 2.40 2.87 5.75
CA ALA A 32 2.65 2.16 7.00
C ALA A 32 3.47 0.87 6.81
N LEU A 33 4.53 0.70 7.62
CA LEU A 33 5.36 -0.51 7.62
C LEU A 33 4.64 -1.63 8.39
N SER A 34 4.08 -2.61 7.68
CA SER A 34 3.52 -3.82 8.29
C SER A 34 4.61 -4.88 8.50
N CYS A 35 4.92 -5.20 9.76
CA CYS A 35 5.98 -6.13 10.14
C CYS A 35 5.47 -7.57 10.27
N LEU A 36 5.60 -8.36 9.21
CA LEU A 36 5.15 -9.76 9.19
C LEU A 36 5.82 -10.65 10.25
N ASN A 37 7.12 -10.48 10.48
CA ASN A 37 7.83 -11.26 11.50
C ASN A 37 7.30 -10.96 12.91
N ARG A 38 6.86 -9.73 13.19
CA ARG A 38 6.26 -9.37 14.49
C ARG A 38 4.90 -10.02 14.68
N LEU A 39 4.13 -10.21 13.61
CA LEU A 39 2.89 -10.98 13.65
C LEU A 39 3.16 -12.43 14.05
N GLN A 40 4.13 -13.08 13.38
CA GLN A 40 4.49 -14.47 13.66
C GLN A 40 5.01 -14.65 15.09
N LEU A 41 5.85 -13.74 15.56
CA LEU A 41 6.39 -13.77 16.93
C LEU A 41 5.31 -13.53 18.00
N ALA A 42 4.25 -12.78 17.68
CA ALA A 42 3.16 -12.54 18.61
C ALA A 42 2.24 -13.75 18.77
N ASN A 43 1.89 -14.42 17.66
CA ASN A 43 1.14 -15.68 17.67
C ASN A 43 1.44 -16.47 16.38
N ASN A 44 2.27 -17.51 16.50
CA ASN A 44 2.66 -18.35 15.37
C ASN A 44 1.64 -19.45 15.02
N GLN A 45 0.68 -19.75 15.91
CA GLN A 45 -0.38 -20.73 15.66
C GLN A 45 -1.55 -20.10 14.89
N GLN A 46 -1.81 -18.81 15.13
CA GLN A 46 -2.86 -18.06 14.45
C GLN A 46 -2.40 -16.61 14.21
N MET A 47 -1.58 -16.41 13.17
CA MET A 47 -0.97 -15.12 12.83
C MET A 47 -1.98 -14.03 12.44
N ILE A 48 -3.15 -14.42 11.93
CA ILE A 48 -4.19 -13.53 11.43
C ILE A 48 -5.52 -13.98 12.01
N ASN A 49 -6.30 -13.04 12.52
CA ASN A 49 -7.69 -13.30 12.87
C ASN A 49 -8.50 -13.19 11.57
N LEU A 50 -9.09 -14.30 11.11
CA LEU A 50 -9.83 -14.30 9.85
C LEU A 50 -11.14 -13.51 9.94
N SER A 51 -11.65 -13.27 11.15
CA SER A 51 -12.84 -12.44 11.40
C SER A 51 -12.53 -10.95 11.42
N ASP A 52 -11.27 -10.57 11.71
CA ASP A 52 -10.77 -9.21 11.58
C ASP A 52 -9.25 -9.21 11.25
N PRO A 53 -8.88 -9.20 9.96
CA PRO A 53 -7.50 -9.24 9.53
C PRO A 53 -6.69 -7.99 9.92
N ALA A 54 -7.38 -6.86 10.17
CA ALA A 54 -6.74 -5.57 10.43
C ALA A 54 -6.35 -5.42 11.91
N GLU A 55 -7.11 -6.02 12.83
CA GLU A 55 -6.87 -5.94 14.28
C GLU A 55 -5.47 -6.43 14.69
N ASN A 56 -4.97 -7.45 14.00
CA ASN A 56 -3.68 -8.06 14.37
C ASN A 56 -2.45 -7.37 13.77
N LEU A 57 -2.60 -6.49 12.78
CA LEU A 57 -1.48 -5.89 12.07
C LEU A 57 -0.49 -5.20 13.02
N LYS A 58 0.80 -5.51 12.83
CA LYS A 58 1.89 -4.92 13.62
C LYS A 58 2.59 -3.86 12.78
N PHE A 59 2.25 -2.60 13.05
CA PHE A 59 2.88 -1.46 12.39
C PHE A 59 4.13 -0.98 13.13
N ALA A 60 5.13 -0.50 12.37
CA ALA A 60 6.36 0.06 12.92
C ALA A 60 6.81 1.29 12.11
N GLY A 61 6.11 2.40 12.27
CA GLY A 61 6.37 3.61 11.48
C GLY A 61 5.97 3.42 10.02
N GLU A 62 6.72 4.05 9.11
CA GLU A 62 6.41 4.12 7.69
C GLU A 62 7.62 3.78 6.82
N LEU A 63 7.35 3.33 5.59
CA LEU A 63 8.33 3.17 4.53
C LEU A 63 8.20 4.29 3.52
N THR A 64 9.33 4.77 2.99
CA THR A 64 9.35 5.62 1.81
C THR A 64 8.80 4.86 0.61
N ASN A 65 7.82 5.43 -0.06
CA ASN A 65 7.25 4.84 -1.26
C ASN A 65 8.21 5.01 -2.45
N PRO A 66 8.74 3.92 -3.02
CA PRO A 66 9.74 4.01 -4.08
C PRO A 66 9.16 4.55 -5.40
N ILE A 67 7.84 4.53 -5.58
CA ILE A 67 7.22 5.06 -6.81
C ILE A 67 6.73 6.50 -6.66
N ALA A 68 6.71 7.07 -5.45
CA ALA A 68 6.25 8.44 -5.21
C ALA A 68 7.01 9.50 -6.02
N VAL A 69 8.31 9.27 -6.27
CA VAL A 69 9.15 10.17 -7.09
C VAL A 69 8.70 10.27 -8.55
N TYR A 70 7.80 9.39 -8.99
CA TYR A 70 7.26 9.33 -10.35
C TYR A 70 5.81 9.82 -10.47
N ALA A 71 5.27 10.47 -9.43
CA ALA A 71 3.88 10.95 -9.38
C ALA A 71 3.52 11.90 -10.54
N HIS A 72 4.50 12.66 -11.05
CA HIS A 72 4.34 13.63 -12.14
C HIS A 72 5.10 13.23 -13.41
N GLN A 73 5.45 11.96 -13.57
CA GLN A 73 5.96 11.49 -14.86
C GLN A 73 4.80 11.26 -15.82
N GLU A 74 4.88 11.90 -17.00
CA GLU A 74 4.00 11.66 -18.14
C GLU A 74 4.41 10.41 -18.92
#